data_AF-A0A3D0R9P5-F1
#
_entry.id   AF-A0A3D0R9P5-F1
#
_cell.length_a   1.000
_cell.length_b   1.000
_cell.length_c   1.000
_cell.angle_alpha   90.00
_cell.angle_beta   90.00
_cell.angle_gamma   90.00
#
_symmetry.space_group_name_H-M   'P 1'
#
loop_
_entity.id
_entity.type
_entity.pdbx_description
1 polymer ?
#
loop_
_entity_poly.entity_id
_entity_poly.type
_entity_poly.pdbx_seq_one_letter_code
_entity_poly.pdbx_strand_id
1 'polypeptide(L)'
;MSYLTLGKRARQDHPQIGLISEDVYYEYFRSTGVSTEFVELLATPTPQEAASLLDNLIADEEIKKEQLLICLLTHAKQHAYNLQLLQTCLEKIALPLEVSFPLICHFGFTNLLKFLSVSLAPERLTALLAHGDFFAFRNACASGHLELVEWLWQRCPEDKHQAMVAASFFGAFVWAGKNGHLEVVEWLWQHCLESKRQKMVAAYNFMAFQWACANGHLEIVEWLWQRCREDRRQTMLTANDEVVFAFAAFRWACKNGHLEVVKWLWRECSKDGRQEMVASNDFRAFQLACGGGHLKVVEWLWQKCPEDEHQAMLAANAFAAFQWACEGGHLKVVEWLWQHCLESKHQKMVAEYNFVAFRRACEKGQLAIVEWLWQRCREDTREAMVATHDFEAFRQACYYDHLATVVWLLTNSPACFAYAEMHVEAYGDEIATFLNDTIEQLRARCIDAAD
;
A
#
# COMPACT_ATOMS: atom_id res chain seq x y z
N MET A 1 23.08 -12.32 11.49
CA MET A 1 22.08 -12.08 10.44
C MET A 1 21.84 -10.59 10.34
N SER A 2 22.09 -9.97 9.18
CA SER A 2 21.65 -8.60 8.95
C SER A 2 20.18 -8.66 8.55
N TYR A 3 19.28 -8.39 9.49
CA TYR A 3 17.88 -8.20 9.15
C TYR A 3 17.81 -7.03 8.16
N LEU A 4 17.30 -7.26 6.94
CA LEU A 4 16.78 -6.18 6.09
C LEU A 4 15.54 -5.65 6.79
N THR A 5 15.79 -4.79 7.77
CA THR A 5 14.76 -4.11 8.52
C THR A 5 14.20 -3.05 7.57
N LEU A 6 12.86 -2.99 7.45
CA LEU A 6 12.04 -1.78 7.24
C LEU A 6 10.99 -1.87 6.11
N GLY A 7 9.75 -2.14 6.52
CA GLY A 7 8.55 -1.43 6.03
C GLY A 7 8.20 -1.56 4.54
N LYS A 8 7.32 -0.65 4.08
CA LYS A 8 6.79 -0.61 2.70
C LYS A 8 7.87 -0.47 1.62
N ARG A 9 9.00 0.18 1.93
CA ARG A 9 10.11 0.46 0.99
C ARG A 9 10.86 -0.82 0.60
N ALA A 10 11.19 -1.71 1.53
CA ALA A 10 11.89 -2.97 1.22
C ALA A 10 11.19 -3.82 0.14
N ARG A 11 9.85 -3.85 0.14
CA ARG A 11 9.06 -4.53 -0.90
C ARG A 11 9.15 -3.86 -2.27
N GLN A 12 9.24 -2.54 -2.31
CA GLN A 12 9.36 -1.76 -3.54
C GLN A 12 10.78 -1.82 -4.11
N ASP A 13 11.78 -1.94 -3.23
CA ASP A 13 13.19 -1.86 -3.58
C ASP A 13 13.78 -3.25 -3.91
N HIS A 14 13.18 -4.34 -3.43
CA HIS A 14 13.67 -5.71 -3.64
C HIS A 14 12.72 -6.56 -4.52
N PRO A 15 13.10 -6.89 -5.78
CA PRO A 15 12.23 -7.62 -6.72
C PRO A 15 11.67 -8.94 -6.17
N GLN A 16 12.49 -9.68 -5.42
CA GLN A 16 12.13 -10.96 -4.81
C GLN A 16 11.08 -10.81 -3.70
N ILE A 17 11.14 -9.74 -2.89
CA ILE A 17 10.12 -9.47 -1.86
C ILE A 17 8.78 -9.11 -2.52
N GLY A 18 8.83 -8.45 -3.67
CA GLY A 18 7.67 -8.16 -4.51
C GLY A 18 6.87 -9.39 -4.95
N LEU A 19 7.50 -10.58 -4.94
CA LEU A 19 6.86 -11.85 -5.32
C LEU A 19 5.82 -12.34 -4.31
N ILE A 20 6.03 -12.04 -3.02
CA ILE A 20 5.05 -12.34 -1.97
C ILE A 20 3.84 -11.44 -2.21
N SER A 21 2.60 -11.91 -2.12
CA SER A 21 1.43 -11.02 -2.27
C SER A 21 1.41 -9.91 -1.20
N GLU A 22 0.92 -8.71 -1.54
CA GLU A 22 0.95 -7.55 -0.64
C GLU A 22 0.19 -7.78 0.68
N ASP A 23 -0.97 -8.42 0.63
CA ASP A 23 -1.76 -8.76 1.82
C ASP A 23 -0.96 -9.64 2.81
N VAL A 24 -0.34 -10.71 2.29
CA VAL A 24 0.49 -11.63 3.09
C VAL A 24 1.75 -10.95 3.62
N TYR A 25 2.38 -10.08 2.83
CA TYR A 25 3.55 -9.33 3.29
C TYR A 25 3.19 -8.46 4.50
N TYR A 26 2.07 -7.74 4.46
CA TYR A 26 1.70 -6.88 5.58
C TYR A 26 1.28 -7.63 6.83
N GLU A 27 0.69 -8.80 6.67
CA GLU A 27 0.27 -9.63 7.80
C GLU A 27 1.46 -10.32 8.48
N TYR A 28 2.37 -10.89 7.69
CA TYR A 28 3.42 -11.77 8.23
C TYR A 28 4.81 -11.15 8.31
N PHE A 29 5.10 -10.09 7.54
CA PHE A 29 6.46 -9.53 7.42
C PHE A 29 6.55 -8.05 7.79
N ARG A 30 5.43 -7.34 7.97
CA ARG A 30 5.46 -5.89 8.25
C ARG A 30 6.25 -5.52 9.51
N SER A 31 6.12 -6.29 10.58
CA SER A 31 6.74 -6.00 11.87
C SER A 31 8.15 -6.57 12.01
N THR A 32 8.45 -7.64 11.30
CA THR A 32 9.71 -8.41 11.41
C THR A 32 10.65 -8.26 10.22
N GLY A 33 10.18 -7.71 9.09
CA GLY A 33 10.94 -7.66 7.85
C GLY A 33 11.05 -9.03 7.16
N VAL A 34 11.81 -9.05 6.07
CA VAL A 34 12.19 -10.26 5.32
C VAL A 34 13.69 -10.42 5.50
N SER A 35 14.15 -11.57 5.98
CA SER A 35 15.58 -11.80 6.17
C SER A 35 16.30 -11.98 4.82
N THR A 36 17.62 -11.76 4.81
CA THR A 36 18.46 -11.99 3.63
C THR A 36 18.36 -13.42 3.11
N GLU A 37 18.20 -14.37 4.02
CA GLU A 37 18.10 -15.79 3.71
C GLU A 37 16.77 -16.14 3.02
N PHE A 38 15.67 -15.45 3.36
CA PHE A 38 14.41 -15.59 2.62
C PHE A 38 14.51 -15.04 1.20
N VAL A 39 15.24 -13.93 1.01
CA VAL A 39 15.52 -13.39 -0.31
C VAL A 39 16.33 -14.38 -1.14
N GLU A 40 17.37 -15.00 -0.55
CA GLU A 40 18.16 -16.03 -1.22
C GLU A 40 17.30 -17.23 -1.64
N LEU A 41 16.42 -17.71 -0.76
CA LEU A 41 15.48 -18.77 -1.09
C LEU A 41 14.59 -18.39 -2.27
N LEU A 42 14.01 -17.19 -2.25
CA LEU A 42 13.16 -16.69 -3.35
C LEU A 42 13.93 -16.47 -4.65
N ALA A 43 15.24 -16.26 -4.59
CA ALA A 43 16.10 -16.06 -5.75
C ALA A 43 16.59 -17.38 -6.37
N THR A 44 16.42 -18.52 -5.71
CA THR A 44 16.91 -19.80 -6.25
C THR A 44 16.24 -20.18 -7.57
N PRO A 45 17.00 -20.66 -8.57
CA PRO A 45 16.47 -21.00 -9.89
C PRO A 45 15.66 -22.31 -9.91
N THR A 46 15.95 -23.25 -9.00
CA THR A 46 15.37 -24.60 -9.04
C THR A 46 14.70 -25.01 -7.72
N PRO A 47 13.64 -25.84 -7.77
CA PRO A 47 13.03 -26.40 -6.56
C PRO A 47 14.00 -27.20 -5.67
N GLN A 48 15.00 -27.85 -6.27
CA GLN A 48 15.99 -28.66 -5.53
C GLN A 48 16.95 -27.77 -4.74
N GLU A 49 17.38 -26.64 -5.30
CA GLU A 49 18.23 -25.68 -4.59
C GLU A 49 17.48 -25.04 -3.43
N ALA A 50 16.22 -24.62 -3.65
CA ALA A 50 15.34 -24.11 -2.60
C ALA A 50 15.15 -25.14 -1.46
N ALA A 51 14.90 -26.41 -1.79
CA ALA A 51 14.75 -27.49 -0.82
C ALA A 51 16.05 -27.80 -0.05
N SER A 52 17.21 -27.50 -0.64
CA SER A 52 18.52 -27.68 0.01
C SER A 52 18.81 -26.54 0.98
N LEU A 53 18.51 -25.30 0.60
CA LEU A 53 18.58 -24.14 1.50
C LEU A 53 17.62 -24.27 2.67
N LEU A 54 16.43 -24.85 2.43
CA LEU A 54 15.41 -25.06 3.44
C LEU A 54 15.94 -25.80 4.69
N ASP A 55 16.84 -26.78 4.52
CA ASP A 55 17.41 -27.54 5.64
C ASP A 55 18.23 -26.66 6.58
N ASN A 56 18.96 -25.67 6.03
CA ASN A 56 19.72 -24.70 6.83
C ASN A 56 18.78 -23.73 7.55
N LEU A 57 17.71 -23.27 6.88
CA LEU A 57 16.77 -22.31 7.45
C LEU A 57 15.90 -22.89 8.55
N ILE A 58 15.59 -24.18 8.49
CA ILE A 58 14.82 -24.85 9.55
C ILE A 58 15.63 -25.00 10.83
N ALA A 59 16.96 -25.09 10.74
CA ALA A 59 17.85 -25.21 11.89
C ALA A 59 18.00 -23.88 12.66
N ASP A 60 17.60 -22.77 12.06
CA ASP A 60 17.67 -21.45 12.67
C ASP A 60 16.45 -21.18 13.56
N GLU A 61 16.65 -21.06 14.87
CA GLU A 61 15.58 -20.80 15.84
C GLU A 61 15.01 -19.38 15.76
N GLU A 62 15.69 -18.43 15.12
CA GLU A 62 15.19 -17.06 14.93
C GLU A 62 14.17 -16.96 13.78
N ILE A 63 14.17 -17.95 12.87
CA ILE A 63 13.28 -17.97 11.70
C ILE A 63 11.86 -18.37 12.08
N LYS A 64 10.90 -17.49 11.79
CA LYS A 64 9.47 -17.81 11.92
C LYS A 64 9.07 -18.79 10.82
N LYS A 65 8.64 -19.98 11.23
CA LYS A 65 8.25 -21.06 10.31
C LYS A 65 7.12 -20.67 9.36
N GLU A 66 6.19 -19.82 9.78
CA GLU A 66 5.11 -19.31 8.91
C GLU A 66 5.64 -18.47 7.76
N GLN A 67 6.62 -17.60 8.06
CA GLN A 67 7.29 -16.78 7.04
C GLN A 67 8.08 -17.66 6.07
N LEU A 68 8.78 -18.68 6.58
CA LEU A 68 9.49 -19.65 5.76
C LEU A 68 8.54 -20.43 4.83
N LEU A 69 7.39 -20.88 5.35
CA LEU A 69 6.37 -21.53 4.55
C LEU A 69 5.82 -20.60 3.46
N ILE A 70 5.56 -19.33 3.77
CA ILE A 70 5.12 -18.35 2.78
C ILE A 70 6.15 -18.17 1.66
N CYS A 71 7.44 -18.08 2.00
CA CYS A 71 8.50 -17.95 1.00
C CYS A 71 8.60 -19.20 0.12
N LEU A 72 8.51 -20.39 0.72
CA LEU A 72 8.48 -21.66 -0.02
C LEU A 72 7.27 -21.75 -0.96
N LEU A 73 6.06 -21.42 -0.49
CA LEU A 73 4.84 -21.47 -1.31
C LEU A 73 4.86 -20.42 -2.43
N THR A 74 5.46 -19.26 -2.17
CA THR A 74 5.69 -18.21 -3.18
C THR A 74 6.62 -18.72 -4.28
N HIS A 75 7.76 -19.32 -3.89
CA HIS A 75 8.70 -19.93 -4.83
C HIS A 75 8.07 -21.09 -5.60
N ALA A 76 7.32 -21.96 -4.91
CA ALA A 76 6.66 -23.11 -5.52
C ALA A 76 5.63 -22.73 -6.59
N LYS A 77 4.99 -21.58 -6.45
CA LYS A 77 4.05 -21.03 -7.44
C LYS A 77 4.76 -20.58 -8.72
N GLN A 78 6.03 -20.21 -8.63
CA GLN A 78 6.84 -19.77 -9.77
C GLN A 78 7.58 -20.93 -10.46
N HIS A 79 8.04 -21.92 -9.70
CA HIS A 79 8.91 -22.99 -10.19
C HIS A 79 8.22 -24.37 -10.28
N ALA A 80 6.88 -24.40 -10.25
CA ALA A 80 6.03 -25.58 -10.49
C ALA A 80 6.50 -26.85 -9.76
N TYR A 81 6.54 -26.78 -8.43
CA TYR A 81 6.97 -27.93 -7.62
C TYR A 81 6.10 -29.15 -7.90
N ASN A 82 6.73 -30.32 -7.98
CA ASN A 82 5.96 -31.57 -7.94
C ASN A 82 5.41 -31.80 -6.51
N LEU A 83 4.30 -32.55 -6.44
CA LEU A 83 3.57 -32.79 -5.20
C LEU A 83 4.46 -33.42 -4.11
N GLN A 84 5.31 -34.39 -4.47
CA GLN A 84 6.16 -35.12 -3.54
C GLN A 84 7.20 -34.21 -2.87
N LEU A 85 7.87 -33.37 -3.67
CA LEU A 85 8.87 -32.44 -3.16
C LEU A 85 8.23 -31.41 -2.22
N LEU A 86 7.10 -30.83 -2.63
CA LEU A 86 6.39 -29.87 -1.81
C LEU A 86 5.93 -30.49 -0.49
N GLN A 87 5.41 -31.73 -0.53
CA GLN A 87 5.08 -32.49 0.68
C GLN A 87 6.29 -32.67 1.61
N THR A 88 7.43 -33.13 1.07
CA THR A 88 8.65 -33.32 1.87
C THR A 88 9.11 -32.02 2.51
N CYS A 89 9.05 -30.89 1.79
CA CYS A 89 9.39 -29.59 2.35
C CYS A 89 8.42 -29.19 3.49
N LEU A 90 7.12 -29.46 3.36
CA LEU A 90 6.14 -29.18 4.41
C LEU A 90 6.35 -30.02 5.66
N GLU A 91 6.65 -31.31 5.48
CA GLU A 91 6.98 -32.23 6.59
C GLU A 91 8.23 -31.78 7.34
N LYS A 92 9.25 -31.29 6.61
CA LYS A 92 10.47 -30.71 7.20
C LYS A 92 10.18 -29.45 8.02
N ILE A 93 9.39 -28.51 7.49
CA ILE A 93 9.00 -27.29 8.21
C ILE A 93 8.23 -27.64 9.50
N ALA A 94 7.42 -28.70 9.46
CA ALA A 94 6.69 -29.27 10.59
C ALA A 94 5.75 -28.24 11.28
N LEU A 95 5.05 -27.43 10.48
CA LEU A 95 4.01 -26.53 10.98
C LEU A 95 2.70 -27.28 11.25
N PRO A 96 1.94 -26.93 12.31
CA PRO A 96 0.59 -27.44 12.52
C PRO A 96 -0.31 -27.19 11.32
N LEU A 97 -1.23 -28.12 11.04
CA LEU A 97 -2.18 -27.99 9.91
C LEU A 97 -3.09 -26.78 10.08
N GLU A 98 -3.42 -26.42 11.31
CA GLU A 98 -4.23 -25.25 11.67
C GLU A 98 -3.60 -23.93 11.17
N VAL A 99 -2.28 -23.91 10.96
CA VAL A 99 -1.51 -22.76 10.46
C VAL A 99 -1.14 -22.93 8.98
N SER A 100 -0.67 -24.11 8.59
CA SER A 100 -0.22 -24.33 7.21
C SER A 100 -1.38 -24.47 6.21
N PHE A 101 -2.52 -25.04 6.60
CA PHE A 101 -3.65 -25.28 5.70
C PHE A 101 -4.26 -23.97 5.15
N PRO A 102 -4.54 -22.91 5.95
CA PRO A 102 -4.99 -21.63 5.42
C PRO A 102 -3.98 -20.94 4.49
N LEU A 103 -2.68 -21.10 4.73
CA LEU A 103 -1.63 -20.57 3.86
C LEU A 103 -1.60 -21.32 2.52
N ILE A 104 -1.66 -22.65 2.54
CA ILE A 104 -1.75 -23.45 1.31
C ILE A 104 -3.01 -23.08 0.51
N CYS A 105 -4.13 -22.80 1.19
CA CYS A 105 -5.35 -22.28 0.55
C CYS A 105 -5.15 -20.90 -0.10
N HIS A 106 -4.45 -19.99 0.57
CA HIS A 106 -4.12 -18.66 0.03
C HIS A 106 -3.36 -18.74 -1.29
N PHE A 107 -2.45 -19.70 -1.42
CA PHE A 107 -1.66 -19.86 -2.65
C PHE A 107 -2.32 -20.74 -3.72
N GLY A 108 -3.42 -21.45 -3.39
CA GLY A 108 -4.21 -22.20 -4.34
C GLY A 108 -3.65 -23.58 -4.71
N PHE A 109 -2.86 -24.20 -3.84
CA PHE A 109 -2.31 -25.54 -4.09
C PHE A 109 -3.37 -26.65 -3.86
N THR A 110 -4.41 -26.67 -4.68
CA THR A 110 -5.58 -27.57 -4.55
C THR A 110 -5.18 -29.05 -4.53
N ASN A 111 -4.24 -29.48 -5.39
CA ASN A 111 -3.80 -30.87 -5.46
C ASN A 111 -3.08 -31.32 -4.18
N LEU A 112 -2.30 -30.43 -3.58
CA LEU A 112 -1.65 -30.69 -2.30
C LEU A 112 -2.67 -30.82 -1.18
N LEU A 113 -3.67 -29.93 -1.13
CA LEU A 113 -4.74 -30.01 -0.12
C LEU A 113 -5.57 -31.29 -0.28
N LYS A 114 -5.92 -31.65 -1.52
CA LYS A 114 -6.60 -32.92 -1.83
C LYS A 114 -5.79 -34.10 -1.30
N PHE A 115 -4.48 -34.14 -1.56
CA PHE A 115 -3.58 -35.17 -1.07
C PHE A 115 -3.50 -35.23 0.45
N LEU A 116 -3.21 -34.10 1.11
CA LEU A 116 -3.12 -34.01 2.58
C LEU A 116 -4.44 -34.43 3.25
N SER A 117 -5.57 -34.16 2.61
CA SER A 117 -6.90 -34.51 3.12
C SER A 117 -7.21 -36.01 3.10
N VAL A 118 -6.54 -36.82 2.26
CA VAL A 118 -6.78 -38.27 2.18
C VAL A 118 -6.44 -38.96 3.50
N SER A 119 -5.39 -38.48 4.17
CA SER A 119 -4.90 -39.05 5.44
C SER A 119 -5.62 -38.50 6.68
N LEU A 120 -6.55 -37.55 6.51
CA LEU A 120 -7.29 -36.92 7.61
C LEU A 120 -8.63 -37.60 7.83
N ALA A 121 -8.95 -37.90 9.10
CA ALA A 121 -10.31 -38.29 9.47
C ALA A 121 -11.31 -37.16 9.08
N PRO A 122 -12.53 -37.48 8.62
CA PRO A 122 -13.53 -36.49 8.21
C PRO A 122 -13.83 -35.43 9.29
N GLU A 123 -13.83 -35.84 10.56
CA GLU A 123 -14.06 -34.96 11.70
C GLU A 123 -12.92 -33.96 11.88
N ARG A 124 -11.67 -34.41 11.66
CA ARG A 124 -10.48 -33.56 11.72
C ARG A 124 -10.47 -32.55 10.57
N LEU A 125 -10.83 -32.97 9.36
CA LEU A 125 -10.97 -32.06 8.23
C LEU A 125 -12.07 -31.01 8.50
N THR A 126 -13.21 -31.42 9.05
CA THR A 126 -14.30 -30.51 9.41
C THR A 126 -13.87 -29.50 10.48
N ALA A 127 -13.13 -29.93 11.50
CA ALA A 127 -12.58 -29.05 12.53
C ALA A 127 -11.57 -28.05 11.94
N LEU A 128 -10.71 -28.52 11.04
CA LEU A 128 -9.73 -27.69 10.34
C LEU A 128 -10.38 -26.64 9.44
N LEU A 129 -11.46 -27.00 8.73
CA LEU A 129 -12.24 -26.07 7.91
C LEU A 129 -12.92 -24.99 8.75
N ALA A 130 -13.39 -25.33 9.95
CA ALA A 130 -14.02 -24.37 10.87
C ALA A 130 -13.01 -23.51 11.65
N HIS A 131 -11.72 -23.88 11.64
CA HIS A 131 -10.67 -23.20 12.39
C HIS A 131 -10.54 -21.73 11.99
N GLY A 132 -10.32 -20.86 12.98
CA GLY A 132 -10.16 -19.41 12.76
C GLY A 132 -11.38 -18.76 12.10
N ASP A 133 -12.59 -19.23 12.39
CA ASP A 133 -13.83 -18.77 11.75
C ASP A 133 -13.73 -18.90 10.22
N PHE A 134 -13.50 -20.14 9.78
CA PHE A 134 -13.35 -20.54 8.39
C PHE A 134 -12.22 -19.83 7.64
N PHE A 135 -11.08 -19.63 8.30
CA PHE A 135 -9.96 -18.85 7.75
C PHE A 135 -9.42 -19.39 6.42
N ALA A 136 -9.32 -20.72 6.29
CA ALA A 136 -8.89 -21.37 5.06
C ALA A 136 -9.80 -21.08 3.86
N PHE A 137 -11.12 -21.07 4.09
CA PHE A 137 -12.12 -20.72 3.08
C PHE A 137 -12.03 -19.24 2.71
N ARG A 138 -11.88 -18.36 3.71
CA ARG A 138 -11.71 -16.91 3.49
C ARG A 138 -10.47 -16.60 2.66
N ASN A 139 -9.34 -17.27 2.92
CA ASN A 139 -8.11 -17.11 2.13
C ASN A 139 -8.27 -17.60 0.69
N ALA A 140 -8.89 -18.77 0.49
CA ALA A 140 -9.16 -19.26 -0.87
C ALA A 140 -10.04 -18.28 -1.67
N CYS A 141 -11.04 -17.67 -1.01
CA CYS A 141 -11.89 -16.64 -1.61
C CYS A 141 -11.12 -15.34 -1.91
N ALA A 142 -10.33 -14.87 -0.95
CA ALA A 142 -9.53 -13.65 -1.07
C ALA A 142 -8.47 -13.73 -2.19
N SER A 143 -8.00 -14.93 -2.51
CA SER A 143 -7.04 -15.20 -3.59
C SER A 143 -7.68 -15.62 -4.92
N GLY A 144 -9.02 -15.70 -5.00
CA GLY A 144 -9.71 -15.97 -6.26
C GLY A 144 -9.67 -17.43 -6.73
N HIS A 145 -9.33 -18.37 -5.85
CA HIS A 145 -9.19 -19.79 -6.21
C HIS A 145 -10.55 -20.51 -6.22
N LEU A 146 -11.40 -20.23 -7.22
CA LEU A 146 -12.78 -20.74 -7.28
C LEU A 146 -12.87 -22.27 -7.18
N GLU A 147 -12.03 -23.03 -7.90
CA GLU A 147 -12.02 -24.50 -7.80
C GLU A 147 -11.76 -24.96 -6.35
N LEU A 148 -10.86 -24.27 -5.64
CA LEU A 148 -10.57 -24.57 -4.26
C LEU A 148 -11.73 -24.18 -3.33
N VAL A 149 -12.38 -23.05 -3.58
CA VAL A 149 -13.59 -22.61 -2.86
C VAL A 149 -14.69 -23.67 -2.97
N GLU A 150 -14.94 -24.17 -4.17
CA GLU A 150 -15.91 -25.25 -4.43
C GLU A 150 -15.53 -26.56 -3.74
N TRP A 151 -14.24 -26.91 -3.78
CA TRP A 151 -13.73 -28.10 -3.10
C TRP A 151 -13.89 -28.02 -1.57
N LEU A 152 -13.56 -26.87 -0.97
CA LEU A 152 -13.74 -26.62 0.47
C LEU A 152 -15.23 -26.65 0.85
N TRP A 153 -16.10 -26.09 0.00
CA TRP A 153 -17.56 -26.10 0.19
C TRP A 153 -18.13 -27.51 0.25
N GLN A 154 -17.74 -28.38 -0.70
CA GLN A 154 -18.20 -29.77 -0.75
C GLN A 154 -17.77 -30.61 0.47
N ARG A 155 -16.69 -30.21 1.17
CA ARG A 155 -16.18 -30.89 2.37
C ARG A 155 -16.62 -30.25 3.67
N CYS A 156 -17.25 -29.09 3.60
CA CYS A 156 -17.90 -28.46 4.75
C CYS A 156 -19.30 -29.08 4.92
N PRO A 157 -19.69 -29.51 6.14
CA PRO A 157 -21.06 -29.93 6.42
C PRO A 157 -22.08 -28.87 5.99
N GLU A 158 -23.19 -29.30 5.39
CA GLU A 158 -24.21 -28.41 4.80
C GLU A 158 -24.82 -27.45 5.83
N ASP A 159 -25.01 -27.90 7.07
CA ASP A 159 -25.50 -27.07 8.17
C ASP A 159 -24.55 -25.91 8.53
N LYS A 160 -23.27 -26.01 8.16
CA LYS A 160 -22.25 -24.98 8.39
C LYS A 160 -22.02 -24.04 7.22
N HIS A 161 -22.55 -24.34 6.04
CA HIS A 161 -22.36 -23.53 4.82
C HIS A 161 -22.69 -22.04 5.03
N GLN A 162 -23.80 -21.75 5.70
CA GLN A 162 -24.23 -20.37 5.94
C GLN A 162 -23.47 -19.68 7.07
N ALA A 163 -22.84 -20.44 7.97
CA ALA A 163 -21.88 -19.91 8.93
C ALA A 163 -20.56 -19.56 8.23
N MET A 164 -20.09 -20.43 7.34
CA MET A 164 -18.88 -20.23 6.54
C MET A 164 -18.96 -18.99 5.64
N VAL A 165 -20.07 -18.76 4.96
CA VAL A 165 -20.26 -17.54 4.14
C VAL A 165 -20.36 -16.29 5.00
N ALA A 166 -21.00 -16.37 6.18
CA ALA A 166 -21.20 -15.24 7.08
C ALA A 166 -19.99 -14.97 8.00
N ALA A 167 -19.00 -15.85 7.99
CA ALA A 167 -17.81 -15.81 8.83
C ALA A 167 -17.11 -14.45 8.75
N SER A 168 -16.68 -13.96 9.91
CA SER A 168 -16.00 -12.68 10.09
C SER A 168 -16.75 -11.55 9.38
N PHE A 169 -18.07 -11.50 9.63
CA PHE A 169 -19.00 -10.55 9.05
C PHE A 169 -18.91 -10.49 7.52
N PHE A 170 -18.98 -11.65 6.87
CA PHE A 170 -18.84 -11.82 5.42
C PHE A 170 -17.44 -11.47 4.87
N GLY A 171 -16.40 -11.77 5.63
CA GLY A 171 -15.02 -11.44 5.25
C GLY A 171 -14.61 -12.03 3.89
N ALA A 172 -15.00 -13.26 3.57
CA ALA A 172 -14.72 -13.88 2.27
C ALA A 172 -15.19 -13.02 1.09
N PHE A 173 -16.41 -12.45 1.20
CA PHE A 173 -17.00 -11.60 0.17
C PHE A 173 -16.29 -10.26 0.05
N VAL A 174 -15.95 -9.66 1.20
CA VAL A 174 -15.24 -8.37 1.25
C VAL A 174 -13.84 -8.46 0.65
N TRP A 175 -13.07 -9.49 1.00
CA TRP A 175 -11.71 -9.67 0.51
C TRP A 175 -11.67 -10.11 -0.97
N ALA A 176 -12.59 -10.96 -1.42
CA ALA A 176 -12.75 -11.26 -2.84
C ALA A 176 -13.07 -10.00 -3.67
N GLY A 177 -13.93 -9.13 -3.14
CA GLY A 177 -14.26 -7.83 -3.75
C GLY A 177 -13.06 -6.87 -3.78
N LYS A 178 -12.30 -6.78 -2.69
CA LYS A 178 -11.06 -6.00 -2.62
C LYS A 178 -10.05 -6.44 -3.67
N ASN A 179 -9.88 -7.75 -3.86
CA ASN A 179 -8.82 -8.31 -4.72
C ASN A 179 -9.26 -8.57 -6.17
N GLY A 180 -10.48 -8.14 -6.56
CA GLY A 180 -10.90 -8.16 -7.96
C GLY A 180 -11.42 -9.51 -8.45
N HIS A 181 -11.77 -10.44 -7.55
CA HIS A 181 -12.20 -11.79 -7.91
C HIS A 181 -13.72 -11.87 -8.10
N LEU A 182 -14.21 -11.31 -9.21
CA LEU A 182 -15.65 -11.26 -9.53
C LEU A 182 -16.31 -12.64 -9.50
N GLU A 183 -15.69 -13.67 -10.08
CA GLU A 183 -16.26 -15.03 -10.11
C GLU A 183 -16.54 -15.57 -8.70
N VAL A 184 -15.64 -15.32 -7.75
CA VAL A 184 -15.82 -15.71 -6.34
C VAL A 184 -16.91 -14.87 -5.66
N VAL A 185 -16.98 -13.55 -5.95
CA VAL A 185 -18.05 -12.67 -5.46
C VAL A 185 -19.42 -13.17 -5.92
N GLU A 186 -19.55 -13.55 -7.19
CA GLU A 186 -20.77 -14.10 -7.76
C GLU A 186 -21.13 -15.45 -7.14
N TRP A 187 -20.14 -16.33 -6.99
CA TRP A 187 -20.32 -17.62 -6.37
C TRP A 187 -20.80 -17.50 -4.92
N LEU A 188 -20.16 -16.63 -4.12
CA LEU A 188 -20.56 -16.36 -2.74
C LEU A 188 -21.99 -15.82 -2.65
N TRP A 189 -22.41 -14.99 -3.61
CA TRP A 189 -23.77 -14.49 -3.68
C TRP A 189 -24.81 -15.57 -3.98
N GLN A 190 -24.51 -16.46 -4.93
CA GLN A 190 -25.39 -17.57 -5.28
C GLN A 190 -25.59 -18.51 -4.09
N HIS A 191 -24.52 -18.77 -3.34
CA HIS A 191 -24.50 -19.68 -2.17
C HIS A 191 -24.87 -19.00 -0.84
N CYS A 192 -25.06 -17.68 -0.82
CA CYS A 192 -25.60 -16.96 0.33
C CYS A 192 -27.13 -17.01 0.34
N LEU A 193 -27.72 -17.32 1.50
CA LEU A 193 -29.17 -17.19 1.72
C LEU A 193 -29.67 -15.81 1.30
N GLU A 194 -30.79 -15.77 0.57
CA GLU A 194 -31.35 -14.53 0.03
C GLU A 194 -31.59 -13.46 1.11
N SER A 195 -32.08 -13.89 2.28
CA SER A 195 -32.32 -13.04 3.45
C SER A 195 -31.04 -12.40 4.03
N LYS A 196 -29.86 -12.95 3.73
CA LYS A 196 -28.54 -12.48 4.19
C LYS A 196 -27.77 -11.68 3.14
N ARG A 197 -28.07 -11.82 1.85
CA ARG A 197 -27.36 -11.15 0.74
C ARG A 197 -27.22 -9.63 0.92
N GLN A 198 -28.27 -8.98 1.41
CA GLN A 198 -28.25 -7.54 1.66
C GLN A 198 -27.42 -7.15 2.90
N LYS A 199 -27.29 -8.05 3.90
CA LYS A 199 -26.36 -7.86 5.01
C LYS A 199 -24.91 -8.06 4.54
N MET A 200 -24.68 -9.01 3.64
CA MET A 200 -23.38 -9.26 3.02
C MET A 200 -22.89 -8.05 2.22
N VAL A 201 -23.73 -7.46 1.37
CA VAL A 201 -23.36 -6.24 0.62
C VAL A 201 -23.08 -5.05 1.55
N ALA A 202 -23.82 -4.93 2.66
CA ALA A 202 -23.64 -3.86 3.65
C ALA A 202 -22.56 -4.16 4.70
N ALA A 203 -21.84 -5.28 4.58
CA ALA A 203 -20.81 -5.68 5.53
C ALA A 203 -19.74 -4.59 5.67
N TYR A 204 -19.31 -4.36 6.91
CA TYR A 204 -18.39 -3.30 7.33
C TYR A 204 -18.68 -1.93 6.67
N ASN A 205 -19.95 -1.52 6.66
CA ASN A 205 -20.38 -0.28 6.00
C ASN A 205 -20.05 -0.25 4.49
N PHE A 206 -20.42 -1.33 3.78
CA PHE A 206 -20.17 -1.49 2.33
C PHE A 206 -18.68 -1.61 1.95
N MET A 207 -17.86 -2.21 2.81
CA MET A 207 -16.40 -2.29 2.62
C MET A 207 -15.99 -3.01 1.33
N ALA A 208 -16.74 -4.02 0.87
CA ALA A 208 -16.49 -4.67 -0.42
C ALA A 208 -16.56 -3.66 -1.59
N PHE A 209 -17.54 -2.77 -1.56
CA PHE A 209 -17.72 -1.71 -2.55
C PHE A 209 -16.63 -0.64 -2.44
N GLN A 210 -16.33 -0.21 -1.21
CA GLN A 210 -15.28 0.78 -0.96
C GLN A 210 -13.91 0.30 -1.47
N TRP A 211 -13.53 -0.95 -1.19
CA TRP A 211 -12.27 -1.52 -1.66
C TRP A 211 -12.25 -1.79 -3.16
N ALA A 212 -13.34 -2.29 -3.74
CA ALA A 212 -13.44 -2.44 -5.20
C ALA A 212 -13.25 -1.09 -5.91
N CYS A 213 -13.80 0.00 -5.35
CA CYS A 213 -13.56 1.35 -5.86
C CYS A 213 -12.10 1.79 -5.67
N ALA A 214 -11.54 1.56 -4.48
CA ALA A 214 -10.17 1.90 -4.14
C ALA A 214 -9.13 1.20 -5.02
N ASN A 215 -9.42 -0.02 -5.50
CA ASN A 215 -8.51 -0.82 -6.31
C ASN A 215 -8.87 -0.82 -7.81
N GLY A 216 -9.88 -0.04 -8.22
CA GLY A 216 -10.21 0.15 -9.62
C GLY A 216 -11.00 -0.99 -10.27
N HIS A 217 -11.58 -1.90 -9.49
CA HIS A 217 -12.35 -3.04 -9.98
C HIS A 217 -13.77 -2.63 -10.39
N LEU A 218 -13.88 -1.85 -11.48
CA LEU A 218 -15.15 -1.28 -11.95
C LEU A 218 -16.25 -2.33 -12.17
N GLU A 219 -15.91 -3.52 -12.67
CA GLU A 219 -16.87 -4.60 -12.87
C GLU A 219 -17.54 -5.05 -11.56
N ILE A 220 -16.77 -5.15 -10.47
CA ILE A 220 -17.31 -5.48 -9.14
C ILE A 220 -18.12 -4.31 -8.58
N VAL A 221 -17.69 -3.07 -8.82
CA VAL A 221 -18.43 -1.86 -8.41
C VAL A 221 -19.83 -1.84 -9.04
N GLU A 222 -19.90 -2.07 -10.36
CA GLU A 222 -21.17 -2.13 -11.09
C GLU A 222 -22.03 -3.31 -10.64
N TRP A 223 -21.41 -4.48 -10.43
CA TRP A 223 -22.10 -5.67 -9.95
C TRP A 223 -22.72 -5.45 -8.56
N LEU A 224 -21.95 -4.88 -7.62
CA LEU A 224 -22.42 -4.57 -6.26
C LEU A 224 -23.54 -3.53 -6.29
N TRP A 225 -23.44 -2.52 -7.16
CA TRP A 225 -24.47 -1.50 -7.33
C TRP A 225 -25.82 -2.07 -7.79
N GLN A 226 -25.77 -2.94 -8.81
CA GLN A 226 -26.97 -3.59 -9.34
C GLN A 226 -27.64 -4.51 -8.30
N ARG A 227 -26.84 -5.16 -7.45
CA ARG A 227 -27.31 -6.08 -6.39
C ARG A 227 -27.62 -5.39 -5.06
N CYS A 228 -27.22 -4.14 -4.88
CA CYS A 228 -27.64 -3.32 -3.75
C CYS A 228 -29.09 -2.89 -3.92
N ARG A 229 -29.87 -2.93 -2.83
CA ARG A 229 -31.21 -2.33 -2.84
C ARG A 229 -31.13 -0.84 -3.14
N GLU A 230 -32.06 -0.38 -3.96
CA GLU A 230 -32.12 0.99 -4.46
C GLU A 230 -32.14 2.04 -3.34
N ASP A 231 -32.89 1.79 -2.27
CA ASP A 231 -32.99 2.66 -1.09
C ASP A 231 -31.68 2.81 -0.31
N ARG A 232 -30.71 1.92 -0.52
CA ARG A 232 -29.39 1.92 0.16
C ARG A 232 -28.23 2.31 -0.74
N ARG A 233 -28.46 2.48 -2.04
CA ARG A 233 -27.42 2.87 -3.01
C ARG A 233 -26.75 4.19 -2.65
N GLN A 234 -27.53 5.20 -2.26
CA GLN A 234 -26.95 6.47 -1.84
C GLN A 234 -26.16 6.36 -0.54
N THR A 235 -26.62 5.54 0.43
CA THR A 235 -25.87 5.25 1.67
C THR A 235 -24.55 4.55 1.38
N MET A 236 -24.52 3.67 0.37
CA MET A 236 -23.28 3.03 -0.09
C MET A 236 -22.28 4.04 -0.68
N LEU A 237 -22.75 5.06 -1.41
CA LEU A 237 -21.88 6.12 -1.93
C LEU A 237 -21.36 7.06 -0.83
N THR A 238 -22.18 7.38 0.17
CA THR A 238 -21.82 8.28 1.28
C THR A 238 -21.13 7.57 2.44
N ALA A 239 -21.01 6.24 2.39
CA ALA A 239 -20.38 5.43 3.42
C ALA A 239 -18.98 5.97 3.79
N ASN A 240 -18.72 6.02 5.10
CA ASN A 240 -17.43 6.38 5.64
C ASN A 240 -16.55 5.15 5.88
N ASP A 241 -15.24 5.40 5.94
CA ASP A 241 -14.24 4.45 6.42
C ASP A 241 -14.06 4.64 7.94
N GLU A 242 -13.09 3.91 8.51
CA GLU A 242 -12.71 4.04 9.93
C GLU A 242 -12.32 5.47 10.35
N VAL A 243 -11.97 6.33 9.39
CA VAL A 243 -11.59 7.74 9.62
C VAL A 243 -12.84 8.65 9.65
N VAL A 244 -14.05 8.08 9.64
CA VAL A 244 -15.37 8.72 9.84
C VAL A 244 -15.78 9.72 8.73
N PHE A 245 -14.91 10.02 7.76
CA PHE A 245 -15.26 10.91 6.64
C PHE A 245 -16.11 10.22 5.59
N ALA A 246 -17.18 10.89 5.15
CA ALA A 246 -18.06 10.43 4.09
C ALA A 246 -17.33 10.20 2.75
N PHE A 247 -18.03 9.54 1.83
CA PHE A 247 -17.59 9.28 0.46
C PHE A 247 -16.25 8.52 0.38
N ALA A 248 -16.04 7.54 1.26
CA ALA A 248 -14.78 6.80 1.34
C ALA A 248 -14.41 6.16 -0.01
N ALA A 249 -15.37 5.49 -0.68
CA ALA A 249 -15.16 4.89 -2.00
C ALA A 249 -14.60 5.90 -3.02
N PHE A 250 -15.13 7.12 -3.06
CA PHE A 250 -14.68 8.18 -3.96
C PHE A 250 -13.30 8.70 -3.57
N ARG A 251 -13.06 8.97 -2.28
CA ARG A 251 -11.76 9.44 -1.79
C ARG A 251 -10.63 8.45 -2.12
N TRP A 252 -10.86 7.16 -1.90
CA TRP A 252 -9.86 6.12 -2.16
C TRP A 252 -9.65 5.87 -3.65
N ALA A 253 -10.71 5.89 -4.48
CA ALA A 253 -10.57 5.83 -5.94
C ALA A 253 -9.76 7.03 -6.49
N CYS A 254 -9.98 8.23 -5.94
CA CYS A 254 -9.19 9.42 -6.27
C CYS A 254 -7.73 9.29 -5.83
N LYS A 255 -7.49 8.82 -4.60
CA LYS A 255 -6.15 8.62 -4.04
C LYS A 255 -5.31 7.66 -4.88
N ASN A 256 -5.92 6.62 -5.44
CA ASN A 256 -5.24 5.56 -6.20
C ASN A 256 -5.35 5.75 -7.72
N GLY A 257 -5.98 6.84 -8.19
CA GLY A 257 -5.92 7.25 -9.59
C GLY A 257 -6.89 6.54 -10.53
N HIS A 258 -7.91 5.85 -10.00
CA HIS A 258 -8.87 5.09 -10.80
C HIS A 258 -9.96 5.98 -11.40
N LEU A 259 -9.56 6.79 -12.40
CA LEU A 259 -10.42 7.81 -13.01
C LEU A 259 -11.77 7.28 -13.53
N GLU A 260 -11.82 6.06 -14.08
CA GLU A 260 -13.08 5.50 -14.58
C GLU A 260 -14.06 5.16 -13.45
N VAL A 261 -13.56 4.67 -12.31
CA VAL A 261 -14.37 4.50 -11.09
C VAL A 261 -14.82 5.86 -10.55
N VAL A 262 -13.94 6.86 -10.52
CA VAL A 262 -14.28 8.23 -10.09
C VAL A 262 -15.42 8.81 -10.93
N LYS A 263 -15.33 8.70 -12.26
CA LYS A 263 -16.40 9.13 -13.18
C LYS A 263 -17.69 8.33 -12.97
N TRP A 264 -17.59 7.03 -12.70
CA TRP A 264 -18.75 6.18 -12.42
C TRP A 264 -19.45 6.63 -11.14
N LEU A 265 -18.71 6.79 -10.03
CA LEU A 265 -19.24 7.25 -8.74
C LEU A 265 -19.93 8.61 -8.86
N TRP A 266 -19.37 9.52 -9.63
CA TRP A 266 -19.98 10.81 -9.91
C TRP A 266 -21.30 10.70 -10.67
N ARG A 267 -21.37 9.84 -11.69
CA ARG A 267 -22.59 9.64 -12.48
C ARG A 267 -23.73 9.10 -11.62
N GLU A 268 -23.43 8.09 -10.81
CA GLU A 268 -24.41 7.40 -9.96
C GLU A 268 -24.78 8.19 -8.69
N CYS A 269 -23.99 9.19 -8.31
CA CYS A 269 -24.35 10.09 -7.21
C CYS A 269 -25.44 11.08 -7.63
N SER A 270 -26.34 11.38 -6.70
CA SER A 270 -27.39 12.39 -6.88
C SER A 270 -26.79 13.75 -7.24
N LYS A 271 -27.56 14.59 -7.95
CA LYS A 271 -27.07 15.90 -8.40
C LYS A 271 -26.58 16.77 -7.23
N ASP A 272 -27.32 16.75 -6.12
CA ASP A 272 -26.98 17.52 -4.92
C ASP A 272 -25.76 16.92 -4.21
N GLY A 273 -25.65 15.58 -4.18
CA GLY A 273 -24.54 14.86 -3.55
C GLY A 273 -23.21 14.97 -4.31
N ARG A 274 -23.23 15.31 -5.59
CA ARG A 274 -22.00 15.47 -6.41
C ARG A 274 -21.09 16.59 -5.93
N GLN A 275 -21.67 17.75 -5.60
CA GLN A 275 -20.89 18.88 -5.10
C GLN A 275 -20.39 18.59 -3.67
N GLU A 276 -21.25 18.02 -2.83
CA GLU A 276 -20.85 17.55 -1.50
C GLU A 276 -19.69 16.55 -1.56
N MET A 277 -19.74 15.59 -2.51
CA MET A 277 -18.70 14.57 -2.71
C MET A 277 -17.33 15.19 -3.03
N VAL A 278 -17.27 16.25 -3.84
CA VAL A 278 -16.02 16.92 -4.21
C VAL A 278 -15.53 17.84 -3.10
N ALA A 279 -16.43 18.59 -2.46
CA ALA A 279 -16.10 19.53 -1.39
C ALA A 279 -15.84 18.85 -0.03
N SER A 280 -16.25 17.59 0.13
CA SER A 280 -16.21 16.85 1.39
C SER A 280 -14.84 16.93 2.08
N ASN A 281 -14.87 17.26 3.37
CA ASN A 281 -13.71 17.34 4.25
C ASN A 281 -12.59 18.21 3.67
N ASP A 282 -12.93 19.45 3.30
CA ASP A 282 -12.04 20.45 2.71
C ASP A 282 -11.37 19.94 1.44
N PHE A 283 -12.16 19.44 0.49
CA PHE A 283 -11.68 18.92 -0.80
C PHE A 283 -10.69 17.75 -0.65
N ARG A 284 -10.99 16.83 0.28
CA ARG A 284 -10.08 15.73 0.64
C ARG A 284 -9.72 14.83 -0.55
N ALA A 285 -10.67 14.55 -1.42
CA ALA A 285 -10.45 13.72 -2.61
C ALA A 285 -9.41 14.35 -3.54
N PHE A 286 -9.44 15.68 -3.70
CA PHE A 286 -8.48 16.43 -4.49
C PHE A 286 -7.09 16.40 -3.87
N GLN A 287 -6.98 16.63 -2.56
CA GLN A 287 -5.71 16.53 -1.82
C GLN A 287 -5.09 15.14 -1.98
N LEU A 288 -5.89 14.08 -1.82
CA LEU A 288 -5.43 12.70 -1.96
C LEU A 288 -5.00 12.36 -3.39
N ALA A 289 -5.73 12.82 -4.41
CA ALA A 289 -5.34 12.63 -5.80
C ALA A 289 -4.01 13.35 -6.13
N CYS A 290 -3.80 14.54 -5.55
CA CYS A 290 -2.53 15.27 -5.70
C CYS A 290 -1.38 14.53 -5.03
N GLY A 291 -1.58 14.06 -3.79
CA GLY A 291 -0.60 13.27 -3.04
C GLY A 291 -0.30 11.89 -3.64
N GLY A 292 -1.21 11.33 -4.44
CA GLY A 292 -0.98 10.11 -5.24
C GLY A 292 -0.42 10.37 -6.65
N GLY A 293 -0.26 11.64 -7.04
CA GLY A 293 0.33 12.01 -8.33
C GLY A 293 -0.58 11.82 -9.53
N HIS A 294 -1.88 11.66 -9.32
CA HIS A 294 -2.83 11.28 -10.37
C HIS A 294 -3.38 12.51 -11.10
N LEU A 295 -2.54 13.16 -11.91
CA LEU A 295 -2.87 14.41 -12.61
C LEU A 295 -4.21 14.38 -13.36
N LYS A 296 -4.54 13.27 -14.05
CA LYS A 296 -5.83 13.15 -14.77
C LYS A 296 -7.06 13.21 -13.84
N VAL A 297 -6.93 12.69 -12.61
CA VAL A 297 -7.99 12.80 -11.60
C VAL A 297 -8.04 14.21 -11.04
N VAL A 298 -6.89 14.85 -10.81
CA VAL A 298 -6.77 16.26 -10.37
C VAL A 298 -7.47 17.20 -11.36
N GLU A 299 -7.14 17.09 -12.66
CA GLU A 299 -7.77 17.87 -13.73
C GLU A 299 -9.28 17.61 -13.81
N TRP A 300 -9.70 16.37 -13.64
CA TRP A 300 -11.12 16.02 -13.67
C TRP A 300 -11.88 16.61 -12.47
N LEU A 301 -11.32 16.52 -11.26
CA LEU A 301 -11.91 17.12 -10.04
C LEU A 301 -11.99 18.64 -10.16
N TRP A 302 -10.95 19.28 -10.69
CA TRP A 302 -10.93 20.71 -10.98
C TRP A 302 -12.07 21.13 -11.91
N GLN A 303 -12.28 20.39 -12.99
CA GLN A 303 -13.39 20.64 -13.93
C GLN A 303 -14.78 20.42 -13.32
N LYS A 304 -14.91 19.63 -12.25
CA LYS A 304 -16.19 19.36 -11.58
C LYS A 304 -16.46 20.29 -10.39
N CYS A 305 -15.43 20.92 -9.87
CA CYS A 305 -15.52 21.95 -8.85
C CYS A 305 -15.98 23.27 -9.50
N PRO A 306 -16.90 24.02 -8.85
CA PRO A 306 -17.25 25.37 -9.27
C PRO A 306 -16.02 26.28 -9.35
N GLU A 307 -15.95 27.13 -10.39
CA GLU A 307 -14.78 27.99 -10.64
C GLU A 307 -14.47 28.95 -9.49
N ASP A 308 -15.49 29.39 -8.75
CA ASP A 308 -15.35 30.26 -7.59
C ASP A 308 -14.74 29.54 -6.37
N GLU A 309 -14.82 28.21 -6.31
CA GLU A 309 -14.23 27.38 -5.25
C GLU A 309 -12.80 26.91 -5.57
N HIS A 310 -12.31 27.05 -6.81
CA HIS A 310 -10.99 26.60 -7.24
C HIS A 310 -9.85 27.07 -6.33
N GLN A 311 -9.86 28.34 -5.94
CA GLN A 311 -8.83 28.90 -5.06
C GLN A 311 -8.99 28.47 -3.60
N ALA A 312 -10.20 28.12 -3.17
CA ALA A 312 -10.45 27.53 -1.85
C ALA A 312 -9.97 26.08 -1.82
N MET A 313 -10.24 25.30 -2.87
CA MET A 313 -9.74 23.94 -3.05
C MET A 313 -8.21 23.87 -3.00
N LEU A 314 -7.50 24.77 -3.67
CA LEU A 314 -6.03 24.82 -3.63
C LEU A 314 -5.49 25.21 -2.25
N ALA A 315 -6.13 26.16 -1.58
CA ALA A 315 -5.67 26.68 -0.28
C ALA A 315 -6.13 25.82 0.91
N ALA A 316 -7.04 24.86 0.68
CA ALA A 316 -7.59 23.99 1.71
C ALA A 316 -6.50 23.31 2.54
N ASN A 317 -6.72 23.25 3.86
CA ASN A 317 -5.76 22.70 4.82
C ASN A 317 -4.34 23.26 4.66
N ALA A 318 -4.24 24.57 4.47
CA ALA A 318 -3.00 25.30 4.23
C ALA A 318 -2.18 24.72 3.05
N PHE A 319 -2.84 24.51 1.91
CA PHE A 319 -2.26 23.94 0.69
C PHE A 319 -1.79 22.48 0.84
N ALA A 320 -2.54 21.65 1.58
CA ALA A 320 -2.21 20.23 1.78
C ALA A 320 -1.99 19.46 0.46
N ALA A 321 -2.76 19.78 -0.59
CA ALA A 321 -2.61 19.18 -1.91
C ALA A 321 -1.20 19.38 -2.49
N PHE A 322 -0.64 20.59 -2.36
CA PHE A 322 0.72 20.93 -2.78
C PHE A 322 1.76 20.24 -1.92
N GLN A 323 1.60 20.30 -0.59
CA GLN A 323 2.52 19.67 0.36
C GLN A 323 2.66 18.16 0.10
N TRP A 324 1.56 17.48 -0.20
CA TRP A 324 1.54 16.04 -0.43
C TRP A 324 2.03 15.65 -1.81
N ALA A 325 1.75 16.45 -2.84
CA ALA A 325 2.37 16.25 -4.15
C ALA A 325 3.90 16.40 -4.08
N CYS A 326 4.41 17.35 -3.28
CA CYS A 326 5.84 17.50 -3.01
C CYS A 326 6.42 16.32 -2.24
N GLU A 327 5.76 15.87 -1.15
CA GLU A 327 6.16 14.69 -0.37
C GLU A 327 6.20 13.41 -1.23
N GLY A 328 5.22 13.24 -2.13
CA GLY A 328 5.15 12.09 -3.05
C GLY A 328 6.07 12.18 -4.27
N GLY A 329 6.76 13.31 -4.49
CA GLY A 329 7.66 13.49 -5.65
C GLY A 329 6.95 13.73 -6.98
N HIS A 330 5.68 14.15 -6.94
CA HIS A 330 4.83 14.23 -8.12
C HIS A 330 4.97 15.57 -8.86
N LEU A 331 6.13 15.79 -9.48
CA LEU A 331 6.50 17.08 -10.09
C LEU A 331 5.44 17.64 -11.04
N LYS A 332 4.84 16.81 -11.91
CA LYS A 332 3.80 17.26 -12.84
C LYS A 332 2.57 17.83 -12.14
N VAL A 333 2.18 17.25 -11.00
CA VAL A 333 1.07 17.77 -10.19
C VAL A 333 1.49 19.05 -9.48
N VAL A 334 2.71 19.13 -8.95
CA VAL A 334 3.27 20.34 -8.33
C VAL A 334 3.26 21.52 -9.31
N GLU A 335 3.73 21.29 -10.53
CA GLU A 335 3.71 22.28 -11.61
C GLU A 335 2.29 22.71 -11.98
N TRP A 336 1.37 21.75 -12.09
CA TRP A 336 -0.02 22.04 -12.38
C TRP A 336 -0.66 22.88 -11.26
N LEU A 337 -0.46 22.53 -9.99
CA LEU A 337 -0.97 23.27 -8.83
C LEU A 337 -0.41 24.70 -8.81
N TRP A 338 0.87 24.86 -9.14
CA TRP A 338 1.52 26.17 -9.22
C TRP A 338 0.90 27.05 -10.30
N GLN A 339 0.68 26.51 -11.51
CA GLN A 339 0.09 27.25 -12.63
C GLN A 339 -1.35 27.70 -12.37
N HIS A 340 -2.12 26.93 -11.58
CA HIS A 340 -3.52 27.22 -11.28
C HIS A 340 -3.70 27.99 -9.96
N CYS A 341 -2.64 28.13 -9.16
CA CYS A 341 -2.63 28.97 -7.97
C CYS A 341 -2.36 30.44 -8.35
N LEU A 342 -3.07 31.37 -7.71
CA LEU A 342 -2.78 32.79 -7.86
C LEU A 342 -1.31 33.09 -7.50
N GLU A 343 -0.63 33.85 -8.35
CA GLU A 343 0.79 34.19 -8.17
C GLU A 343 1.08 34.84 -6.82
N SER A 344 0.16 35.67 -6.32
CA SER A 344 0.25 36.30 -4.99
C SER A 344 0.28 35.31 -3.83
N LYS A 345 -0.18 34.06 -4.05
CA LYS A 345 -0.19 32.98 -3.04
C LYS A 345 0.99 32.03 -3.16
N HIS A 346 1.78 32.06 -4.24
CA HIS A 346 2.89 31.12 -4.46
C HIS A 346 3.88 31.06 -3.30
N GLN A 347 4.36 32.22 -2.84
CA GLN A 347 5.32 32.26 -1.74
C GLN A 347 4.70 31.85 -0.41
N LYS A 348 3.42 32.17 -0.18
CA LYS A 348 2.68 31.71 0.99
C LYS A 348 2.55 30.19 1.00
N MET A 349 2.15 29.61 -0.13
CA MET A 349 2.00 28.16 -0.31
C MET A 349 3.28 27.39 0.00
N VAL A 350 4.44 27.93 -0.40
CA VAL A 350 5.74 27.33 -0.09
C VAL A 350 6.12 27.51 1.38
N ALA A 351 5.80 28.66 1.99
CA ALA A 351 6.17 28.99 3.37
C ALA A 351 5.30 28.30 4.44
N GLU A 352 4.13 27.76 4.08
CA GLU A 352 3.22 27.14 5.04
C GLU A 352 3.89 26.08 5.93
N TYR A 353 3.48 26.07 7.21
CA TYR A 353 4.01 25.19 8.25
C TYR A 353 5.55 25.12 8.28
N ASN A 354 6.19 26.29 8.15
CA ASN A 354 7.64 26.42 8.10
C ASN A 354 8.23 25.53 7.01
N PHE A 355 7.85 25.81 5.76
CA PHE A 355 8.36 25.14 4.57
C PHE A 355 8.17 23.62 4.57
N VAL A 356 7.03 23.14 5.07
CA VAL A 356 6.78 21.69 5.23
C VAL A 356 6.87 20.92 3.90
N ALA A 357 6.47 21.54 2.78
CA ALA A 357 6.57 20.93 1.46
C ALA A 357 8.03 20.63 1.08
N PHE A 358 8.94 21.57 1.35
CA PHE A 358 10.37 21.40 1.11
C PHE A 358 10.98 20.37 2.07
N ARG A 359 10.70 20.50 3.38
CA ARG A 359 11.24 19.57 4.39
C ARG A 359 10.86 18.12 4.11
N ARG A 360 9.59 17.87 3.77
CA ARG A 360 9.10 16.52 3.43
C ARG A 360 9.63 16.01 2.10
N ALA A 361 9.81 16.87 1.09
CA ALA A 361 10.47 16.49 -0.15
C ALA A 361 11.91 16.02 0.12
N CYS A 362 12.66 16.70 1.00
CA CYS A 362 13.99 16.28 1.42
C CYS A 362 13.96 14.96 2.22
N GLU A 363 13.06 14.83 3.20
CA GLU A 363 12.85 13.62 4.01
C GLU A 363 12.52 12.39 3.14
N LYS A 364 11.79 12.57 2.03
CA LYS A 364 11.44 11.49 1.10
C LYS A 364 12.42 11.30 -0.06
N GLY A 365 13.47 12.13 -0.15
CA GLY A 365 14.50 12.02 -1.19
C GLY A 365 14.06 12.53 -2.57
N GLN A 366 13.07 13.43 -2.62
CA GLN A 366 12.47 13.93 -3.87
C GLN A 366 13.29 15.08 -4.48
N LEU A 367 14.52 14.80 -4.91
CA LEU A 367 15.48 15.82 -5.39
C LEU A 367 14.90 16.75 -6.47
N ALA A 368 14.14 16.22 -7.43
CA ALA A 368 13.51 17.02 -8.49
C ALA A 368 12.53 18.08 -7.93
N ILE A 369 11.81 17.77 -6.85
CA ILE A 369 10.94 18.75 -6.17
C ILE A 369 11.77 19.77 -5.40
N VAL A 370 12.84 19.34 -4.73
CA VAL A 370 13.75 20.20 -3.96
C VAL A 370 14.36 21.28 -4.88
N GLU A 371 14.92 20.86 -6.02
CA GLU A 371 15.46 21.76 -7.05
C GLU A 371 14.40 22.72 -7.58
N TRP A 372 13.21 22.19 -7.89
CA TRP A 372 12.12 22.96 -8.45
C TRP A 372 11.61 24.04 -7.49
N LEU A 373 11.49 23.71 -6.20
CA LEU A 373 11.11 24.65 -5.13
C LEU A 373 12.18 25.72 -4.96
N TRP A 374 13.46 25.33 -4.89
CA TRP A 374 14.58 26.27 -4.75
C TRP A 374 14.62 27.33 -5.85
N GLN A 375 14.42 26.91 -7.11
CA GLN A 375 14.40 27.82 -8.25
C GLN A 375 13.25 28.84 -8.20
N ARG A 376 12.15 28.53 -7.51
CA ARG A 376 10.93 29.36 -7.44
C ARG A 376 10.74 30.09 -6.12
N CYS A 377 11.53 29.75 -5.10
CA CYS A 377 11.66 30.53 -3.88
C CYS A 377 12.44 31.81 -4.16
N ARG A 378 12.10 32.86 -3.41
CA ARG A 378 12.91 34.08 -3.38
C ARG A 378 14.28 33.78 -2.79
N GLU A 379 15.30 34.53 -3.21
CA GLU A 379 16.67 34.29 -2.76
C GLU A 379 16.82 34.48 -1.24
N ASP A 380 16.11 35.44 -0.66
CA ASP A 380 16.08 35.70 0.77
C ASP A 380 15.39 34.60 1.59
N THR A 381 14.51 33.79 0.96
CA THR A 381 13.83 32.67 1.65
C THR A 381 14.54 31.34 1.51
N ARG A 382 15.46 31.18 0.56
CA ARG A 382 16.19 29.93 0.30
C ARG A 382 16.96 29.41 1.52
N GLU A 383 17.80 30.26 2.11
CA GLU A 383 18.58 29.88 3.29
C GLU A 383 17.69 29.66 4.52
N ALA A 384 16.68 30.51 4.72
CA ALA A 384 15.72 30.36 5.82
C ALA A 384 14.93 29.04 5.72
N MET A 385 14.57 28.64 4.50
CA MET A 385 13.89 27.39 4.21
C MET A 385 14.73 26.17 4.60
N VAL A 386 16.04 26.20 4.30
CA VAL A 386 16.97 25.11 4.66
C VAL A 386 17.29 25.11 6.16
N ALA A 387 17.47 26.27 6.79
CA ALA A 387 17.83 26.41 8.20
C ALA A 387 16.67 26.14 9.19
N THR A 388 15.45 25.99 8.70
CA THR A 388 14.25 25.80 9.50
C THR A 388 14.35 24.58 10.44
N HIS A 389 13.87 24.75 11.68
CA HIS A 389 13.89 23.73 12.75
C HIS A 389 15.26 23.06 12.93
N ASP A 390 16.31 23.87 12.95
CA ASP A 390 17.69 23.40 13.08
C ASP A 390 18.05 22.40 11.97
N PHE A 391 17.96 22.89 10.73
CA PHE A 391 18.32 22.15 9.51
C PHE A 391 17.61 20.79 9.39
N GLU A 392 16.32 20.74 9.78
CA GLU A 392 15.55 19.49 9.81
C GLU A 392 15.52 18.78 8.45
N ALA A 393 15.38 19.54 7.35
CA ALA A 393 15.37 18.99 5.99
C ALA A 393 16.66 18.20 5.68
N PHE A 394 17.81 18.74 6.08
CA PHE A 394 19.12 18.11 5.92
C PHE A 394 19.25 16.90 6.83
N ARG A 395 18.95 17.06 8.13
CA ARG A 395 19.06 15.96 9.11
C ARG A 395 18.18 14.76 8.74
N GLN A 396 16.96 15.00 8.27
CA GLN A 396 16.06 13.94 7.82
C GLN A 396 16.56 13.29 6.52
N ALA A 397 17.06 14.06 5.56
CA ALA A 397 17.66 13.50 4.35
C ALA A 397 18.87 12.60 4.67
N CYS A 398 19.71 13.00 5.64
CA CYS A 398 20.79 12.16 6.15
C CYS A 398 20.25 10.90 6.84
N TYR A 399 19.31 11.05 7.77
CA TYR A 399 18.74 9.92 8.54
C TYR A 399 18.14 8.82 7.65
N TYR A 400 17.53 9.20 6.52
CA TYR A 400 16.96 8.26 5.55
C TYR A 400 17.89 7.95 4.36
N ASP A 401 19.16 8.32 4.44
CA ASP A 401 20.21 8.02 3.45
C ASP A 401 19.87 8.51 2.02
N HIS A 402 19.31 9.71 1.92
CA HIS A 402 18.99 10.36 0.66
C HIS A 402 20.18 11.16 0.13
N LEU A 403 21.29 10.46 -0.17
CA LEU A 403 22.60 11.03 -0.52
C LEU A 403 22.55 12.12 -1.60
N ALA A 404 21.77 11.93 -2.66
CA ALA A 404 21.65 12.91 -3.74
C ALA A 404 21.07 14.25 -3.24
N THR A 405 20.06 14.19 -2.38
CA THR A 405 19.48 15.37 -1.72
C THR A 405 20.47 15.98 -0.74
N VAL A 406 21.20 15.17 0.03
CA VAL A 406 22.22 15.63 0.98
C VAL A 406 23.32 16.42 0.26
N VAL A 407 23.92 15.84 -0.78
CA VAL A 407 24.95 16.51 -1.60
C VAL A 407 24.41 17.81 -2.18
N TRP A 408 23.18 17.77 -2.69
CA TRP A 408 22.56 18.94 -3.27
C TRP A 408 22.38 20.07 -2.24
N LEU A 409 21.90 19.75 -1.03
CA LEU A 409 21.74 20.73 0.06
C LEU A 409 23.08 21.35 0.48
N LEU A 410 24.12 20.53 0.65
CA LEU A 410 25.47 21.00 0.99
C LEU A 410 26.08 21.89 -0.09
N THR A 411 25.78 21.59 -1.36
CA THR A 411 26.30 22.36 -2.49
C THR A 411 25.60 23.71 -2.64
N ASN A 412 24.29 23.77 -2.34
CA ASN A 412 23.47 24.95 -2.62
C ASN A 412 23.22 25.86 -1.40
N SER A 413 23.41 25.39 -0.16
CA SER A 413 23.24 26.21 1.05
C SER A 413 24.54 26.25 1.87
N PRO A 414 25.26 27.40 1.88
CA PRO A 414 26.44 27.57 2.71
C PRO A 414 26.16 27.41 4.20
N ALA A 415 24.97 27.79 4.68
CA ALA A 415 24.59 27.61 6.07
C ALA A 415 24.44 26.12 6.42
N CYS A 416 23.86 25.33 5.51
CA CYS A 416 23.75 23.89 5.65
C CYS A 416 25.12 23.21 5.66
N PHE A 417 26.04 23.67 4.80
CA PHE A 417 27.41 23.18 4.76
C PHE A 417 28.13 23.41 6.10
N ALA A 418 28.11 24.65 6.61
CA ALA A 418 28.71 24.98 7.90
C ALA A 418 28.09 24.20 9.07
N TYR A 419 26.76 24.00 9.04
CA TYR A 419 26.07 23.19 10.04
C TYR A 419 26.54 21.73 10.01
N ALA A 420 26.64 21.14 8.82
CA ALA A 420 27.10 19.76 8.65
C ALA A 420 28.53 19.56 9.15
N GLU A 421 29.44 20.51 8.86
CA GLU A 421 30.82 20.47 9.37
C GLU A 421 30.89 20.46 10.90
N MET A 422 30.02 21.22 11.57
CA MET A 422 30.01 21.29 13.04
C MET A 422 29.43 20.04 13.71
N HIS A 423 28.63 19.25 12.98
CA HIS A 423 27.86 18.15 13.54
C HIS A 423 28.18 16.79 12.92
N VAL A 424 29.29 16.64 12.19
CA VAL A 424 29.66 15.38 11.50
C VAL A 424 29.60 14.16 12.44
N GLU A 425 30.07 14.32 13.67
CA GLU A 425 30.10 13.25 14.69
C GLU A 425 28.72 12.87 15.23
N ALA A 426 27.66 13.65 14.96
CA ALA A 426 26.30 13.36 15.38
C ALA A 426 25.54 12.43 14.41
N TYR A 427 26.13 12.10 13.26
CA TYR A 427 25.56 11.20 12.27
C TYR A 427 26.17 9.79 12.39
N GLY A 428 25.42 8.75 12.02
CA GLY A 428 25.92 7.36 12.09
C GLY A 428 27.14 7.15 11.19
N ASP A 429 27.96 6.14 11.51
CA ASP A 429 29.30 5.92 10.92
C ASP A 429 29.35 5.98 9.38
N GLU A 430 28.37 5.37 8.70
CA GLU A 430 28.28 5.36 7.23
C GLU A 430 28.03 6.77 6.66
N ILE A 431 27.05 7.48 7.22
CA ILE A 431 26.69 8.84 6.83
C ILE A 431 27.83 9.79 7.18
N ALA A 432 28.46 9.63 8.34
CA ALA A 432 29.60 10.45 8.76
C ALA A 432 30.79 10.29 7.82
N THR A 433 31.10 9.06 7.39
CA THR A 433 32.15 8.79 6.40
C THR A 433 31.84 9.48 5.08
N PHE A 434 30.62 9.30 4.55
CA PHE A 434 30.18 9.96 3.33
C PHE A 434 30.24 11.49 3.42
N LEU A 435 29.77 12.05 4.54
CA LEU A 435 29.77 13.49 4.77
C LEU A 435 31.18 14.03 4.83
N ASN A 436 32.12 13.34 5.51
CA ASN A 436 33.53 13.73 5.53
C ASN A 436 34.12 13.79 4.12
N ASP A 437 33.96 12.72 3.33
CA ASP A 437 34.47 12.66 1.96
C ASP A 437 33.86 13.77 1.08
N THR A 438 32.55 13.99 1.22
CA THR A 438 31.81 15.01 0.45
C THR A 438 32.24 16.42 0.85
N ILE A 439 32.37 16.71 2.15
CA ILE A 439 32.82 17.99 2.68
C ILE A 439 34.25 18.27 2.21
N GLU A 440 35.16 17.30 2.27
CA GLU A 440 36.53 17.45 1.77
C GLU A 440 36.57 17.76 0.27
N GLN A 441 35.77 17.05 -0.55
CA GLN A 441 35.68 17.31 -1.99
C GLN A 441 35.12 18.70 -2.29
N LEU A 442 34.11 19.16 -1.55
CA LEU A 442 33.52 20.48 -1.73
C LEU A 442 34.50 21.59 -1.29
N ARG A 443 35.25 21.40 -0.19
CA ARG A 443 36.32 22.31 0.24
C ARG A 443 37.36 22.50 -0.86
N ALA A 444 37.83 21.41 -1.47
CA ALA A 444 38.82 21.47 -2.55
C ALA A 444 38.32 22.33 -3.72
N ARG A 445 37.04 22.17 -4.11
CA ARG A 445 36.42 22.96 -5.19
C ARG A 445 36.26 24.44 -4.84
N CYS A 446 35.97 24.78 -3.58
CA CYS A 446 35.87 26.16 -3.14
C CYS A 446 37.23 26.87 -3.10
N ILE A 447 38.31 26.15 -2.78
CA ILE A 447 39.68 26.66 -2.81
C ILE A 447 40.09 26.96 -4.25
N ASP A 448 39.84 26.03 -5.18
CA ASP A 448 40.18 26.18 -6.60
C ASP A 448 39.38 27.28 -7.34
N ALA A 449 38.24 27.72 -6.81
CA ALA A 449 37.40 28.78 -7.39
C ALA A 449 37.71 30.19 -6.85
N ALA A 450 38.56 30.29 -5.81
CA ALA A 450 38.97 31.54 -5.17
C ALA A 450 40.34 32.06 -5.65
N ASP A 451 41.08 31.25 -6.40
CA ASP A 451 42.29 31.61 -7.17
C ASP A 451 41.93 31.96 -8.62
#